data_AF-A0A942QJ39-F1
#
_entry.id   AF-A0A942QJ39-F1
#
_cell.length_a   1.000
_cell.length_b   1.000
_cell.length_c   1.000
_cell.angle_alpha   90.00
_cell.angle_beta   90.00
_cell.angle_gamma   90.00
#
_symmetry.space_group_name_H-M   'P 1'
#
loop_
_entity.id
_entity.type
_entity.pdbx_description
1 polymer ?
#
loop_
_entity_poly.entity_id
_entity_poly.type
_entity_poly.pdbx_seq_one_letter_code
_entity_poly.pdbx_strand_id
1 'polypeptide(L)'
;MILRRDYETRWQSDFNRSLPFLQEVKVIGLPPKTPNSLVVVNQEALHGDQDFINAIKESLLSILLTQEGHQAISPFSVDGLSDIPEGFFEPDLLAIDLLGLGR
;
A
#
# COMPACT_ATOMS: atom_id res chain seq x y z
N MET A 1 -3.03 7.73 -8.13
CA MET A 1 -3.05 6.44 -8.84
C MET A 1 -2.00 6.48 -9.94
N ILE A 2 -0.84 5.84 -9.72
CA ILE A 2 0.17 5.68 -10.76
C ILE A 2 -0.26 4.45 -11.57
N LEU A 3 -0.54 4.64 -12.86
CA LEU A 3 -0.87 3.52 -13.74
C LEU A 3 0.39 2.66 -13.89
N ARG A 4 0.30 1.36 -13.58
CA ARG A 4 1.43 0.45 -13.77
C ARG A 4 1.71 0.31 -15.27
N ARG A 5 2.97 0.47 -15.68
CA ARG A 5 3.40 0.58 -17.09
C ARG A 5 4.27 -0.58 -17.56
N ASP A 6 4.14 -1.74 -16.93
CA ASP A 6 5.03 -2.91 -17.13
C ASP A 6 5.19 -3.33 -18.61
N TYR A 7 4.23 -2.98 -19.46
CA TYR A 7 4.19 -3.34 -20.87
C TYR A 7 4.34 -2.16 -21.84
N GLU A 8 4.57 -0.94 -21.36
CA GLU A 8 4.67 0.27 -22.21
C GLU A 8 5.75 0.12 -23.28
N THR A 9 6.92 -0.39 -22.90
CA THR A 9 8.07 -0.58 -23.81
C THR A 9 7.85 -1.72 -24.82
N ARG A 10 6.92 -2.63 -24.54
CA ARG A 10 6.58 -3.78 -25.38
C ARG A 10 5.29 -3.58 -26.18
N TRP A 11 4.59 -2.46 -25.96
CA TRP A 11 3.21 -2.24 -26.43
C TRP A 11 3.08 -2.34 -27.94
N GLN A 12 3.97 -1.65 -28.67
CA GLN A 12 3.94 -1.64 -30.12
C GLN A 12 4.69 -2.84 -30.73
N SER A 13 5.72 -3.36 -30.06
CA SER A 13 6.52 -4.47 -30.58
C SER A 13 5.82 -5.82 -30.44
N ASP A 14 5.44 -6.19 -29.22
CA ASP A 14 5.05 -7.56 -28.89
C ASP A 14 3.54 -7.77 -29.07
N PHE A 15 2.77 -6.70 -28.90
CA PHE A 15 1.31 -6.73 -29.01
C PHE A 15 0.80 -6.09 -30.32
N ASN A 16 1.72 -5.67 -31.20
CA ASN A 16 1.44 -5.12 -32.53
C ASN A 16 0.38 -4.00 -32.51
N ARG A 17 0.44 -3.14 -31.48
CA ARG A 17 -0.50 -2.04 -31.27
C ARG A 17 -0.05 -0.82 -32.06
N SER A 18 -1.01 -0.09 -32.62
CA SER A 18 -0.75 1.03 -33.53
C SER A 18 -0.58 2.37 -32.81
N LEU A 19 -1.19 2.56 -31.64
CA LEU A 19 -1.08 3.79 -30.85
C LEU A 19 -0.29 3.54 -29.54
N PRO A 20 0.25 4.61 -28.91
CA PRO A 20 0.93 4.50 -27.62
C PRO A 20 0.03 3.90 -26.54
N PHE A 21 0.62 3.15 -25.61
CA PHE A 21 -0.06 2.48 -24.49
C PHE A 21 -1.15 3.33 -23.82
N LEU A 22 -0.82 4.57 -23.46
CA LEU A 22 -1.74 5.47 -22.75
C LEU A 22 -2.95 5.95 -23.58
N GLN A 23 -2.91 5.82 -24.90
CA GLN A 23 -4.05 6.19 -25.77
C GLN A 23 -5.05 5.04 -25.91
N GLU A 24 -4.64 3.81 -25.62
CA GLU A 24 -5.46 2.63 -25.84
C GLU A 24 -5.92 1.96 -24.54
N VAL A 25 -5.19 2.15 -23.44
CA VAL A 25 -5.56 1.59 -22.14
C VAL A 25 -6.63 2.41 -21.47
N LYS A 26 -7.68 1.72 -21.03
CA LYS A 26 -8.78 2.29 -20.25
C LYS A 26 -8.88 1.58 -18.91
N VAL A 27 -9.19 2.33 -17.85
CA VAL A 27 -9.54 1.76 -16.56
C VAL A 27 -10.95 1.17 -16.68
N ILE A 28 -11.07 -0.15 -16.52
CA ILE A 28 -12.36 -0.86 -16.62
C ILE A 28 -13.06 -1.02 -15.27
N GLY A 29 -12.33 -0.79 -14.17
CA GLY A 29 -12.82 -0.91 -12.81
C GLY A 29 -11.69 -0.75 -11.81
N LEU A 30 -12.05 -0.51 -10.56
CA LEU A 30 -11.15 -0.55 -9.42
C LEU A 30 -11.64 -1.66 -8.48
N PRO A 31 -10.76 -2.51 -7.94
CA PRO A 31 -11.14 -3.41 -6.87
C PRO A 31 -11.61 -2.60 -5.65
N PRO A 32 -12.34 -3.24 -4.71
CA PRO A 32 -12.59 -2.65 -3.40
C PRO A 32 -11.29 -2.15 -2.77
N LYS A 33 -11.39 -1.05 -2.00
CA LYS A 33 -10.23 -0.49 -1.32
C LYS A 33 -9.67 -1.51 -0.34
N THR A 34 -8.42 -1.90 -0.53
CA THR A 34 -7.61 -2.57 0.48
C THR A 34 -6.64 -1.55 1.07
N PRO A 35 -6.27 -1.63 2.35
CA PRO A 35 -5.17 -0.82 2.85
C PRO A 35 -3.87 -1.17 2.13
N ASN A 36 -3.01 -0.16 1.98
CA ASN A 36 -1.79 -0.26 1.19
C ASN A 36 -0.70 -1.03 1.94
N SER A 37 -0.27 -0.49 3.09
CA SER A 37 0.88 -0.97 3.86
C SER A 37 0.58 -0.93 5.35
N LEU A 38 1.18 -1.84 6.11
CA LEU A 38 1.04 -1.94 7.56
C LEU A 38 2.42 -1.86 8.21
N VAL A 39 2.52 -1.11 9.30
CA VAL A 39 3.69 -1.13 10.18
C VAL A 39 3.39 -2.15 11.28
N VAL A 40 4.25 -3.16 11.40
CA VAL A 40 4.13 -4.21 12.40
C VAL A 40 5.30 -4.14 13.37
N VAL A 41 5.03 -4.28 14.66
CA VAL A 41 6.05 -4.29 15.71
C VAL A 41 6.08 -5.67 16.35
N ASN A 42 7.27 -6.23 16.53
CA ASN A 42 7.44 -7.50 17.24
C ASN A 42 7.26 -7.27 18.75
N GLN A 43 6.18 -7.80 19.32
CA GLN A 43 5.88 -7.69 20.75
C GLN A 43 6.85 -8.48 21.63
N GLU A 44 7.50 -9.52 21.10
CA GLU A 44 8.47 -10.34 21.83
C GLU A 44 9.88 -9.74 21.84
N ALA A 45 10.11 -8.64 21.12
CA ALA A 45 11.37 -7.92 21.21
C ALA A 45 11.55 -7.38 22.64
N LEU A 46 12.81 -7.27 23.10
CA LEU A 46 13.21 -6.98 24.48
C LEU A 46 12.56 -5.71 25.11
N HIS A 47 11.93 -4.86 24.30
CA HIS A 47 11.26 -3.62 24.68
C HIS A 47 9.94 -3.40 23.93
N GLY A 48 9.24 -4.45 23.48
CA GLY A 48 7.99 -4.35 22.72
C GLY A 48 6.74 -3.99 23.54
N ASP A 49 6.89 -3.21 24.62
CA ASP A 49 5.75 -2.79 25.43
C ASP A 49 4.92 -1.68 24.75
N GLN A 50 3.79 -1.33 25.37
CA GLN A 50 2.86 -0.35 24.80
C GLN A 50 3.49 1.05 24.69
N ASP A 51 4.37 1.41 25.61
CA ASP A 51 5.04 2.72 25.61
C ASP A 51 6.02 2.80 24.44
N PHE A 52 6.76 1.74 24.16
CA PHE A 52 7.61 1.64 22.99
C PHE A 52 6.81 1.70 21.68
N ILE A 53 5.69 0.96 21.59
CA ILE A 53 4.80 1.01 20.41
C ILE A 53 4.29 2.44 20.20
N ASN A 54 3.87 3.13 21.26
CA ASN A 54 3.41 4.52 21.19
C ASN A 54 4.54 5.46 20.74
N ALA A 55 5.75 5.31 21.29
CA ALA A 55 6.91 6.12 20.90
C ALA A 55 7.28 5.93 19.42
N ILE A 56 7.22 4.71 18.89
CA ILE A 56 7.43 4.43 17.46
C ILE A 56 6.34 5.10 16.62
N LYS A 57 5.07 4.96 17.01
CA LYS A 57 3.93 5.59 16.32
C LYS A 57 4.09 7.10 16.26
N GLU A 58 4.34 7.75 17.40
CA GLU A 58 4.51 9.20 17.49
C GLU A 58 5.71 9.68 16.67
N SER A 59 6.83 8.96 16.72
CA SER A 59 8.04 9.28 15.96
C SER A 59 7.78 9.21 14.46
N LEU A 60 7.13 8.14 13.98
CA LEU A 60 6.79 7.99 12.56
C LEU A 60 5.85 9.11 12.11
N LEU A 61 4.76 9.37 12.84
CA LEU A 61 3.83 10.45 12.52
C LEU A 61 4.53 11.82 12.49
N SER A 62 5.40 12.08 13.46
CA SER A 62 6.15 13.34 13.54
C SER A 62 7.11 13.53 12.37
N ILE A 63 7.83 12.47 11.97
CA ILE A 63 8.70 12.50 10.79
C ILE A 63 7.87 12.80 9.54
N LEU A 64 6.70 12.18 9.41
CA LEU A 64 5.83 12.40 8.25
C LEU A 64 5.25 13.81 8.17
N LEU A 65 5.28 14.60 9.24
CA LEU A 65 4.90 16.01 9.19
C LEU A 65 6.02 16.91 8.67
N THR A 66 7.26 16.41 8.54
CA THR A 66 8.38 17.18 7.99
C THR A 66 8.51 17.02 6.48
N GLN A 67 9.15 17.98 5.83
CA GLN A 67 9.38 17.93 4.39
C GLN A 67 10.30 16.76 4.02
N GLU A 68 11.33 16.51 4.83
CA GLU A 68 12.28 15.42 4.64
C GLU A 68 11.60 14.06 4.82
N GLY A 69 10.71 13.92 5.81
CA GLY A 69 9.94 12.70 6.01
C GLY A 69 9.00 12.42 4.84
N HIS A 70 8.26 13.43 4.37
CA HIS A 70 7.44 13.32 3.17
C HIS A 70 8.27 12.90 1.93
N GLN A 71 9.44 13.51 1.73
CA GLN A 71 10.34 13.12 0.64
C GLN A 71 10.81 11.67 0.77
N ALA A 72 11.17 11.23 1.99
CA ALA A 72 11.63 9.88 2.26
C ALA A 72 10.57 8.81 1.98
N ILE A 73 9.29 9.11 2.20
CA ILE A 73 8.20 8.15 1.96
C ILE A 73 7.55 8.25 0.57
N SER A 74 7.71 9.37 -0.12
CA SER A 74 7.12 9.60 -1.45
C SER A 74 7.41 8.51 -2.50
N PRO A 75 8.61 7.85 -2.54
CA PRO A 75 8.86 6.77 -3.50
C PRO A 75 7.98 5.53 -3.26
N PHE A 76 7.46 5.36 -2.05
CA PHE A 76 6.60 4.24 -1.67
C PHE A 76 5.12 4.52 -1.90
N SER A 77 4.75 5.66 -2.52
CA SER A 77 3.35 6.07 -2.71
C SER A 77 2.55 6.12 -1.39
N VAL A 78 3.23 6.46 -0.30
CA VAL A 78 2.62 6.70 1.01
C VAL A 78 2.47 8.21 1.16
N ASP A 79 1.25 8.65 1.48
CA ASP A 79 0.93 10.06 1.69
C ASP A 79 0.69 10.40 3.19
N GLY A 80 0.70 9.38 4.06
CA GLY A 80 0.50 9.50 5.50
C GLY A 80 0.32 8.14 6.18
N LEU A 81 0.23 8.16 7.51
CA LEU A 81 -0.11 7.00 8.34
C LEU A 81 -1.37 7.32 9.14
N SER A 82 -2.18 6.29 9.37
CA SER A 82 -3.37 6.36 10.22
C SER A 82 -3.40 5.15 11.14
N ASP A 83 -4.19 5.25 12.21
CA ASP A 83 -4.47 4.09 13.04
C ASP A 83 -5.14 2.98 12.26
N ILE A 84 -4.84 1.74 12.66
CA ILE A 84 -5.52 0.55 12.14
C ILE A 84 -6.94 0.56 12.72
N PRO A 85 -7.99 0.51 11.90
CA PRO A 85 -9.36 0.43 12.38
C PRO A 85 -9.57 -0.80 13.28
N GLU A 86 -10.42 -0.65 14.29
CA GLU A 86 -10.82 -1.78 15.13
C GLU A 86 -11.44 -2.90 14.25
N GLY A 87 -11.07 -4.16 14.49
CA GLY A 87 -11.51 -5.31 13.70
C GLY A 87 -10.85 -5.45 12.31
N PHE A 88 -9.88 -4.60 11.96
CA PHE A 88 -9.19 -4.69 10.67
C PHE A 88 -8.35 -5.98 10.51
N PHE A 89 -7.78 -6.47 11.62
CA PHE A 89 -7.01 -7.72 11.67
C PHE A 89 -7.90 -8.88 12.13
N GLU A 90 -8.83 -9.31 11.29
CA GLU A 90 -9.29 -10.70 11.32
C GLU A 90 -8.51 -11.45 10.24
N PRO A 91 -7.37 -12.09 10.59
CA PRO A 91 -6.46 -12.72 9.62
C PRO A 91 -7.16 -13.76 8.74
N ASP A 92 -8.27 -14.32 9.22
CA ASP A 92 -9.07 -15.28 8.48
C ASP A 92 -9.99 -14.60 7.45
N LEU A 93 -10.60 -13.45 7.73
CA LEU A 93 -11.61 -12.86 6.85
C LEU A 93 -11.02 -12.19 5.60
N LEU A 94 -9.91 -11.47 5.73
CA LEU A 94 -9.35 -10.72 4.59
C LEU A 94 -8.77 -11.66 3.52
N ALA A 95 -8.15 -12.77 3.93
CA ALA A 95 -7.63 -13.78 3.02
C ALA A 95 -8.74 -14.65 2.41
N ILE A 96 -9.79 -14.98 3.18
CA ILE A 96 -10.93 -15.77 2.70
C ILE A 96 -11.74 -15.00 1.64
N ASP A 97 -12.02 -13.71 1.87
CA ASP A 97 -12.77 -12.87 0.92
C ASP A 97 -11.95 -12.53 -0.34
N LEU A 98 -10.65 -12.24 -0.20
CA LEU A 98 -9.81 -11.88 -1.35
C LEU A 98 -9.42 -13.09 -2.22
N LEU A 99 -9.30 -14.28 -1.63
CA LEU A 99 -8.94 -15.50 -2.37
C LEU A 99 -10.17 -16.31 -2.83
N GLY A 100 -11.38 -15.87 -2.48
CA GLY A 100 -12.62 -16.58 -2.82
C GLY A 100 -12.68 -17.99 -2.21
N LEU A 101 -12.03 -18.20 -1.06
CA LEU A 101 -11.95 -19.49 -0.38
C LEU A 101 -13.12 -19.73 0.58
N GLY A 102 -14.02 -18.75 0.72
CA GLY A 102 -15.27 -18.88 1.49
C GLY A 102 -16.34 -19.58 0.67
N ARG A 103 -16.75 -20.78 1.11
CA ARG A 103 -18.06 -21.37 0.84
C ARG A 103 -18.93 -21.24 2.07
#